data_AF-A0AA39T199-F1
#
_entry.id   AF-A0AA39T199-F1
#
_cell.length_a   1.000
_cell.length_b   1.000
_cell.length_c   1.000
_cell.angle_alpha   90.00
_cell.angle_beta   90.00
_cell.angle_gamma   90.00
#
_symmetry.space_group_name_H-M   'P 1'
#
loop_
_entity.id
_entity.type
_entity.pdbx_description
1 polymer ?
#
loop_
_entity_poly.entity_id
_entity_poly.type
_entity_poly.pdbx_seq_one_letter_code
_entity_poly.pdbx_strand_id
1 'polypeptide(L)'
;MDVVLSLFGCVAAEACGHFCFSIDCCNIGNTVRFNSNRKALEEETEALVELRDKVKHEIETSERDGKSVKPQVKEWLGEVEKFLVEVKSLETSIKDYERRQNQSRCSCHCSQRCKFSKEVGMLLKDVRRLTFAGSFSTGMVDHGPSASPSTEDQATA
;
A
#
# COMPACT_ATOMS: atom_id res chain seq x y z
N MET A 1 12.53 8.03 29.36
CA MET A 1 12.61 6.64 28.87
C MET A 1 13.70 6.62 27.81
N ASP A 2 14.90 6.26 28.24
CA ASP A 2 16.09 6.13 27.39
C ASP A 2 15.97 4.92 26.46
N VAL A 3 16.02 5.15 25.15
CA VAL A 3 16.16 4.07 24.16
C VAL A 3 17.65 3.87 23.95
N VAL A 4 18.25 3.02 24.79
CA VAL A 4 19.65 2.61 24.66
C VAL A 4 19.81 1.85 23.34
N LEU A 5 20.46 2.50 22.37
CA LEU A 5 20.94 1.91 21.13
C LEU A 5 22.00 0.84 21.47
N SER A 6 21.55 -0.41 21.64
CA SER A 6 22.43 -1.58 21.64
C SER A 6 23.03 -1.78 20.24
N LEU A 7 24.17 -1.13 20.00
CA LEU A 7 24.94 -1.19 18.75
C LEU A 7 26.31 -1.89 18.89
N PHE A 8 26.58 -2.56 20.01
CA PHE A 8 27.81 -3.35 20.16
C PHE A 8 27.50 -4.84 20.20
N GLY A 9 27.71 -5.50 19.06
CA GLY A 9 27.57 -6.95 18.92
C GLY A 9 28.26 -7.47 17.67
N CYS A 10 29.53 -7.13 17.45
CA CYS A 10 30.39 -7.80 16.46
C CYS A 10 31.87 -7.77 16.86
N VAL A 11 32.18 -8.09 18.11
CA VAL A 11 33.54 -8.47 18.48
C VAL A 11 33.51 -9.84 19.15
N ALA A 12 34.33 -10.73 18.60
CA ALA A 12 34.72 -12.07 19.06
C ALA A 12 33.72 -13.24 18.83
N ALA A 13 33.80 -13.82 17.63
CA ALA A 13 33.92 -15.28 17.48
C ALA A 13 34.68 -15.59 16.18
N GLU A 14 35.66 -16.46 16.30
CA GLU A 14 36.73 -16.73 15.33
C GLU A 14 36.25 -17.34 14.00
N ALA A 15 37.02 -17.04 12.94
CA ALA A 15 37.05 -17.72 11.64
C ALA A 15 35.72 -17.85 10.85
N CYS A 16 35.22 -16.72 10.35
CA CYS A 16 34.66 -16.69 8.99
C CYS A 16 35.48 -15.69 8.17
N GLY A 17 36.42 -16.23 7.38
CA GLY A 17 37.19 -15.46 6.42
C GLY A 17 36.30 -14.94 5.29
N HIS A 18 35.62 -13.82 5.53
CA HIS A 18 35.24 -12.84 4.52
C HIS A 18 34.77 -11.60 5.28
N PHE A 19 35.70 -10.70 5.59
CA PHE A 19 35.38 -9.35 6.02
C PHE A 19 34.50 -8.73 4.91
N CYS A 20 33.18 -8.65 5.12
CA CYS A 20 32.29 -7.89 4.25
C CYS A 20 32.65 -6.42 4.40
N PHE A 21 33.63 -5.98 3.60
CA PHE A 21 34.25 -4.68 3.63
C PHE A 21 33.31 -3.55 3.18
N SER A 22 32.06 -3.84 2.83
CA SER A 22 31.07 -2.82 2.52
C SER A 22 30.38 -2.33 3.80
N ILE A 23 31.11 -1.50 4.55
CA ILE A 23 30.54 -0.59 5.57
C ILE A 23 29.40 0.27 4.95
N ASP A 24 29.43 0.48 3.63
CA ASP A 24 28.37 1.13 2.85
C ASP A 24 27.05 0.33 2.75
N CYS A 25 27.06 -0.97 3.03
CA CYS A 25 25.87 -1.81 2.87
C CYS A 25 24.86 -1.69 4.03
N CYS A 26 25.25 -1.08 5.16
CA CYS A 26 24.40 -0.85 6.32
C CYS A 26 24.39 0.64 6.71
N ASN A 27 24.12 1.53 5.75
CA ASN A 27 23.88 2.93 6.10
C ASN A 27 22.66 3.03 7.04
N ILE A 28 22.88 3.46 8.29
CA ILE A 28 21.84 3.62 9.32
C ILE A 28 20.69 4.49 8.80
N GLY A 29 20.98 5.49 7.97
CA GLY A 29 19.97 6.34 7.32
C GLY A 29 19.06 5.55 6.36
N ASN A 30 19.58 4.53 5.68
CA ASN A 30 18.78 3.66 4.81
C ASN A 30 17.86 2.74 5.63
N THR A 31 18.31 2.26 6.79
CA THR A 31 17.48 1.47 7.71
C THR A 31 16.36 2.30 8.33
N VAL A 32 16.66 3.52 8.80
CA VAL A 32 15.65 4.45 9.33
C VAL A 32 14.62 4.78 8.26
N ARG A 33 15.06 5.12 7.04
CA ARG A 33 14.18 5.41 5.91
C ARG A 33 13.30 4.22 5.52
N PHE A 34 13.85 3.01 5.55
CA PHE A 34 13.08 1.78 5.30
C PHE A 34 11.97 1.59 6.32
N ASN A 35 12.28 1.73 7.61
CA ASN A 35 11.28 1.58 8.67
C ASN A 35 10.21 2.68 8.62
N SER A 36 10.60 3.94 8.39
CA SER A 36 9.64 5.03 8.21
C SER A 36 8.73 4.79 7.00
N ASN A 37 9.28 4.35 5.87
CA ASN A 37 8.48 4.02 4.69
C ASN A 37 7.54 2.83 4.92
N ARG A 38 7.96 1.82 5.69
CA ARG A 38 7.10 0.69 6.06
C ARG A 38 5.90 1.16 6.89
N LYS A 39 6.14 1.98 7.91
CA LYS A 39 5.08 2.55 8.76
C LYS A 39 4.12 3.42 7.94
N ALA A 40 4.64 4.25 7.05
CA ALA A 40 3.82 5.05 6.16
C ALA A 40 2.98 4.17 5.21
N LEU A 41 3.53 3.06 4.71
CA LEU A 41 2.80 2.11 3.87
C LEU A 41 1.66 1.44 4.64
N GLU A 42 1.90 1.05 5.90
CA GLU A 42 0.88 0.48 6.79
C GLU A 42 -0.26 1.48 7.00
N GLU A 43 0.05 2.71 7.45
CA GLU A 43 -0.93 3.78 7.69
C GLU A 43 -1.74 4.15 6.42
N GLU A 44 -1.07 4.29 5.27
CA GLU A 44 -1.75 4.62 4.02
C GLU A 44 -2.60 3.44 3.50
N THR A 45 -2.19 2.20 3.77
CA THR A 45 -2.97 1.00 3.40
C THR A 45 -4.22 0.87 4.27
N GLU A 46 -4.13 1.17 5.57
CA GLU A 46 -5.29 1.22 6.47
C GLU A 46 -6.31 2.27 5.98
N ALA A 47 -5.84 3.48 5.65
CA ALA A 47 -6.70 4.52 5.09
C ALA A 47 -7.35 4.10 3.75
N LEU A 48 -6.62 3.38 2.89
CA LEU A 48 -7.17 2.84 1.64
C LEU A 48 -8.24 1.77 1.89
N VAL A 49 -8.05 0.92 2.90
CA VAL A 49 -9.02 -0.09 3.34
C VAL A 49 -10.32 0.57 3.82
N GLU A 50 -10.23 1.61 4.64
CA GLU A 50 -11.40 2.37 5.09
C GLU A 50 -12.14 3.01 3.91
N LEU A 51 -11.40 3.61 2.96
CA LEU A 51 -11.97 4.20 1.76
C LEU A 51 -12.67 3.14 0.89
N ARG A 52 -12.05 1.97 0.72
CA ARG A 52 -12.64 0.84 -0.02
C ARG A 52 -13.95 0.39 0.63
N ASP A 53 -13.98 0.27 1.95
CA ASP A 53 -15.16 -0.21 2.67
C ASP A 53 -16.30 0.81 2.60
N LYS A 54 -15.99 2.11 2.68
CA LYS A 54 -16.94 3.19 2.40
C LYS A 54 -17.49 3.10 0.97
N VAL A 55 -16.63 2.93 -0.02
CA VAL A 55 -17.02 2.78 -1.43
C VAL A 55 -17.93 1.57 -1.64
N LYS A 56 -17.60 0.42 -1.04
CA LYS A 56 -18.45 -0.79 -1.10
C LYS A 56 -19.83 -0.51 -0.50
N HIS A 57 -19.89 0.16 0.64
CA HIS A 57 -21.16 0.50 1.28
C HIS A 57 -22.03 1.44 0.43
N GLU A 58 -21.42 2.42 -0.24
CA GLU A 58 -22.12 3.34 -1.16
C GLU A 58 -22.63 2.62 -2.41
N ILE A 59 -21.88 1.64 -2.92
CA ILE A 59 -22.31 0.75 -4.01
C ILE A 59 -23.53 -0.06 -3.58
N GLU A 60 -23.48 -0.73 -2.44
CA GLU A 60 -24.58 -1.54 -1.92
C GLU A 60 -25.86 -0.71 -1.72
N THR A 61 -25.71 0.54 -1.26
CA THR A 61 -26.82 1.48 -1.10
C THR A 61 -27.38 1.90 -2.46
N SER A 62 -26.51 2.21 -3.42
CA SER A 62 -26.92 2.60 -4.78
C SER A 62 -27.63 1.47 -5.51
N GLU A 63 -27.12 0.25 -5.41
CA GLU A 63 -27.74 -0.93 -6.02
C GLU A 63 -29.11 -1.25 -5.39
N ARG A 64 -29.26 -1.04 -4.07
CA ARG A 64 -30.57 -1.14 -3.38
C ARG A 64 -31.57 -0.11 -3.90
N ASP A 65 -31.10 1.09 -4.23
CA ASP A 65 -31.90 2.16 -4.85
C ASP A 65 -32.18 1.92 -6.35
N GLY A 66 -31.71 0.81 -6.92
CA GLY A 66 -31.85 0.50 -8.35
C GLY A 66 -30.95 1.34 -9.27
N LYS A 67 -29.93 1.99 -8.72
CA LYS A 67 -28.97 2.82 -9.46
C LYS A 67 -27.80 1.97 -9.94
N SER A 68 -27.34 2.20 -11.17
CA SER A 68 -26.13 1.58 -11.69
C SER A 68 -24.87 2.31 -11.22
N VAL A 69 -23.83 1.53 -10.92
CA VAL A 69 -22.51 2.06 -10.52
C VAL A 69 -21.58 2.14 -11.73
N LYS A 70 -20.80 3.21 -11.81
CA LYS A 70 -19.82 3.43 -12.89
C LYS A 70 -18.80 2.28 -12.96
N PRO A 71 -18.45 1.77 -14.17
CA PRO A 71 -17.46 0.71 -14.33
C PRO A 71 -16.09 1.03 -13.69
N GLN A 72 -15.67 2.30 -13.74
CA GLN A 72 -14.41 2.78 -13.16
C GLN A 72 -14.32 2.53 -11.64
N VAL A 73 -15.45 2.55 -10.93
CA VAL A 73 -15.50 2.28 -9.49
C VAL A 73 -15.24 0.79 -9.22
N LYS A 74 -15.81 -0.09 -10.06
CA LYS A 74 -15.60 -1.54 -9.98
C LYS A 74 -14.17 -1.92 -10.34
N GLU A 75 -13.60 -1.29 -11.35
CA GLU A 75 -12.19 -1.45 -11.73
C GLU A 75 -11.26 -1.02 -10.60
N TRP A 76 -11.49 0.17 -10.03
CA TRP A 76 -10.73 0.66 -8.88
C TRP A 76 -10.77 -0.31 -7.70
N LEU A 77 -11.95 -0.86 -7.35
CA LEU A 77 -12.05 -1.89 -6.31
C LEU A 77 -11.20 -3.13 -6.62
N GLY A 78 -11.18 -3.57 -7.88
CA GLY A 78 -10.33 -4.68 -8.32
C GLY A 78 -8.84 -4.38 -8.15
N GLU A 79 -8.40 -3.16 -8.49
CA GLU A 79 -7.02 -2.73 -8.26
C GLU A 79 -6.65 -2.70 -6.78
N VAL A 80 -7.56 -2.20 -5.92
CA VAL A 80 -7.35 -2.18 -4.47
C VAL A 80 -7.18 -3.58 -3.90
N GLU A 81 -8.04 -4.55 -4.27
CA GLU A 81 -7.90 -5.92 -3.77
C GLU A 81 -6.58 -6.57 -4.21
N LYS A 82 -6.15 -6.33 -5.46
CA LYS A 82 -4.84 -6.80 -5.93
C LYS A 82 -3.69 -6.17 -5.14
N PHE A 83 -3.75 -4.86 -4.90
CA PHE A 83 -2.76 -4.13 -4.11
C PHE A 83 -2.63 -4.71 -2.69
N LEU A 84 -3.74 -5.02 -2.02
CA LEU A 84 -3.71 -5.60 -0.67
C LEU A 84 -3.05 -6.99 -0.62
N VAL A 85 -3.22 -7.79 -1.67
CA VAL A 85 -2.51 -9.07 -1.80
C VAL A 85 -1.00 -8.86 -1.93
N GLU A 86 -0.57 -7.86 -2.70
CA GLU A 86 0.84 -7.52 -2.86
C GLU A 86 1.49 -7.03 -1.55
N VAL A 87 0.79 -6.15 -0.80
CA VAL A 87 1.24 -5.71 0.53
C VAL A 87 1.43 -6.90 1.47
N LYS A 88 0.43 -7.78 1.58
CA LYS A 88 0.51 -8.97 2.45
C LYS A 88 1.64 -9.93 2.06
N SER A 89 1.86 -10.10 0.76
CA SER A 89 2.96 -10.90 0.22
C SER A 89 4.34 -10.33 0.60
N LEU A 90 4.50 -9.01 0.47
CA LEU A 90 5.72 -8.31 0.85
C LEU A 90 5.98 -8.44 2.36
N GLU A 91 4.97 -8.21 3.19
CA GLU A 91 5.09 -8.35 4.65
C GLU A 91 5.52 -9.76 5.07
N THR A 92 4.94 -10.78 4.44
CA THR A 92 5.31 -12.18 4.68
C THR A 92 6.77 -12.42 4.30
N SER A 93 7.20 -11.91 3.14
CA SER A 93 8.58 -12.01 2.66
C SER A 93 9.58 -11.32 3.59
N ILE A 94 9.21 -10.15 4.14
CA ILE A 94 10.03 -9.40 5.10
C ILE A 94 10.13 -10.18 6.42
N LYS A 95 9.01 -10.67 6.96
CA LYS A 95 8.99 -11.47 8.21
C LYS A 95 9.84 -12.74 8.08
N ASP A 96 9.72 -13.44 6.95
CA ASP A 96 10.54 -14.62 6.67
C ASP A 96 12.03 -14.30 6.58
N TYR A 97 12.36 -13.17 5.97
CA TYR A 97 13.74 -12.68 5.92
C TYR A 97 14.27 -12.33 7.31
N GLU A 98 13.52 -11.59 8.12
CA GLU A 98 13.89 -11.23 9.50
C GLU A 98 14.09 -12.48 10.37
N ARG A 99 13.22 -13.49 10.24
CA ARG A 99 13.37 -14.80 10.90
C ARG A 99 14.68 -15.49 10.50
N ARG A 100 15.00 -15.57 9.20
CA ARG A 100 16.24 -16.18 8.71
C ARG A 100 17.48 -15.41 9.17
N GLN A 101 17.40 -14.07 9.20
CA GLN A 101 18.48 -13.23 9.73
C GLN A 101 18.78 -13.56 11.19
N ASN A 102 17.75 -13.69 12.04
CA ASN A 102 17.94 -14.00 13.46
C ASN A 102 18.53 -15.41 13.71
N GLN A 103 18.46 -16.31 12.73
CA GLN A 103 19.04 -17.66 12.80
C GLN A 103 20.46 -17.74 12.20
N SER A 104 20.85 -16.76 11.39
CA SER A 104 22.15 -16.72 10.71
C SER A 104 23.18 -15.94 11.53
N ARG A 105 24.38 -16.50 11.77
CA ARG A 105 25.52 -15.77 12.36
C ARG A 105 26.22 -14.82 11.37
N CYS A 106 25.77 -14.78 10.11
CA CYS A 106 26.36 -13.99 9.03
C CYS A 106 25.41 -12.85 8.60
N SER A 107 25.87 -11.60 8.73
CA SER A 107 25.07 -10.37 8.66
C SER A 107 25.01 -9.72 7.26
N CYS A 108 25.58 -10.32 6.23
CA CYS A 108 25.83 -9.70 4.93
C CYS A 108 24.74 -9.89 3.87
N HIS A 109 23.47 -9.65 4.22
CA HIS A 109 22.31 -9.79 3.30
C HIS A 109 21.70 -8.45 2.85
N CYS A 110 22.56 -7.45 2.65
CA CYS A 110 22.14 -6.07 2.39
C CYS A 110 21.40 -5.90 1.05
N SER A 111 21.66 -6.77 0.07
CA SER A 111 20.93 -6.80 -1.21
C SER A 111 19.43 -7.03 -1.04
N GLN A 112 19.03 -7.93 -0.13
CA GLN A 112 17.64 -8.26 0.12
C GLN A 112 16.91 -7.13 0.85
N ARG A 113 17.57 -6.46 1.82
CA ARG A 113 17.02 -5.25 2.45
C ARG A 113 16.82 -4.12 1.45
N CYS A 114 17.79 -3.88 0.56
CA CYS A 114 17.66 -2.89 -0.50
C CYS A 114 16.51 -3.23 -1.46
N LYS A 115 16.31 -4.51 -1.77
CA LYS A 115 15.17 -4.97 -2.57
C LYS A 115 13.84 -4.65 -1.88
N PHE A 116 13.67 -5.02 -0.62
CA PHE A 116 12.45 -4.70 0.13
C PHE A 116 12.23 -3.19 0.25
N SER A 117 13.29 -2.40 0.44
CA SER A 117 13.17 -0.93 0.50
C SER A 117 12.63 -0.34 -0.80
N LYS A 118 13.07 -0.87 -1.95
CA LYS A 118 12.51 -0.50 -3.26
C LYS A 118 11.04 -0.92 -3.39
N GLU A 119 10.71 -2.15 -3.02
CA GLU A 119 9.33 -2.68 -3.10
C GLU A 119 8.37 -1.88 -2.23
N VAL A 120 8.72 -1.61 -0.96
CA VAL A 120 7.95 -0.71 -0.08
C VAL A 120 7.77 0.66 -0.72
N GLY A 121 8.83 1.22 -1.31
CA GLY A 121 8.76 2.52 -1.98
C GLY A 121 7.87 2.54 -3.23
N MET A 122 7.70 1.41 -3.92
CA MET A 122 6.76 1.28 -5.05
C MET A 122 5.33 1.19 -4.53
N LEU A 123 5.06 0.31 -3.58
CA LEU A 123 3.73 0.17 -2.99
C LEU A 123 3.24 1.47 -2.32
N LEU A 124 4.14 2.25 -1.72
CA LEU A 124 3.81 3.57 -1.19
C LEU A 124 3.35 4.56 -2.28
N LYS A 125 3.87 4.46 -3.50
CA LYS A 125 3.39 5.27 -4.62
C LYS A 125 2.03 4.78 -5.11
N ASP A 126 1.86 3.46 -5.16
CA ASP A 126 0.64 2.83 -5.63
C ASP A 126 -0.53 3.09 -4.69
N VAL A 127 -0.33 2.99 -3.37
CA VAL A 127 -1.38 3.30 -2.39
C VAL A 127 -1.85 4.75 -2.51
N ARG A 128 -0.93 5.71 -2.69
CA ARG A 128 -1.29 7.14 -2.91
C ARG A 128 -2.07 7.35 -4.19
N ARG A 129 -1.65 6.69 -5.27
CA ARG A 129 -2.36 6.72 -6.55
C ARG A 129 -3.78 6.16 -6.39
N LEU A 130 -3.92 5.03 -5.71
CA LEU A 130 -5.21 4.38 -5.47
C LEU A 130 -6.12 5.24 -4.59
N THR A 131 -5.60 5.80 -3.50
CA THR A 131 -6.34 6.72 -2.63
C THR A 131 -6.84 7.95 -3.39
N PHE A 132 -5.99 8.53 -4.25
CA PHE A 132 -6.38 9.64 -5.11
C PHE A 132 -7.47 9.23 -6.12
N ALA A 133 -7.30 8.09 -6.81
CA ALA A 133 -8.27 7.59 -7.78
C ALA A 133 -9.63 7.22 -7.15
N GLY A 134 -9.62 6.77 -5.89
CA GLY A 134 -10.83 6.43 -5.13
C GLY A 134 -11.58 7.65 -4.56
N SER A 135 -11.03 8.86 -4.73
CA SER A 135 -11.69 10.11 -4.34
C SER A 135 -12.71 10.52 -5.41
N PHE A 136 -13.82 9.80 -5.52
CA PHE A 136 -14.87 10.01 -6.52
C PHE A 136 -15.67 11.33 -6.29
N SER A 137 -15.06 12.47 -6.62
CA SER A 137 -15.66 13.81 -6.42
C SER A 137 -16.92 14.08 -7.25
N THR A 138 -17.08 13.40 -8.39
CA THR A 138 -18.21 13.56 -9.32
C THR A 138 -19.30 12.48 -9.12
N GLY A 139 -19.29 11.78 -7.98
CA GLY A 139 -20.27 10.74 -7.66
C GLY A 139 -20.03 9.40 -8.38
N MET A 140 -20.48 8.32 -7.75
CA MET A 140 -20.19 6.92 -8.14
C MET A 140 -21.28 6.28 -9.02
N VAL A 141 -22.44 6.94 -9.12
CA VAL A 141 -23.61 6.47 -9.87
C VAL A 141 -23.54 6.94 -11.31
N ASP A 142 -23.96 6.06 -12.23
CA ASP A 142 -24.14 6.40 -13.63
C ASP A 142 -25.47 7.14 -13.80
N HIS A 143 -25.38 8.44 -14.02
CA HIS A 143 -26.53 9.23 -14.45
C HIS A 143 -26.61 9.06 -15.96
N GLY A 144 -27.44 8.12 -16.43
CA GLY A 144 -27.76 7.99 -17.85
C GLY A 144 -28.21 9.34 -18.46
N PRO A 145 -28.31 9.45 -19.79
CA PRO A 145 -28.67 10.71 -20.45
C PRO A 145 -29.92 11.29 -19.80
N SER A 146 -29.76 12.46 -19.17
CA SER A 146 -30.82 13.17 -18.47
C SER A 146 -31.96 13.39 -19.46
N ALA A 147 -33.08 12.70 -19.25
CA ALA A 147 -34.31 12.94 -19.98
C ALA A 147 -34.72 14.39 -19.69
N SER A 148 -34.39 15.27 -20.63
CA SER A 148 -34.85 16.66 -20.59
C SER A 148 -36.38 16.63 -20.59
N PRO A 149 -37.06 17.40 -19.72
CA PRO A 149 -38.51 17.45 -19.73
C PRO A 149 -38.94 18.08 -21.06
N SER A 150 -39.44 17.24 -21.96
CA SER A 150 -40.05 17.67 -23.23
C SER A 150 -41.27 18.50 -22.87
N THR A 151 -41.12 19.82 -22.96
CA THR A 151 -42.22 20.77 -22.84
C THR A 151 -42.68 21.03 -24.27
N GLU A 152 -43.73 20.35 -24.73
CA GLU A 152 -44.37 20.74 -25.99
C GLU A 152 -45.89 20.58 -25.88
N ASP A 153 -46.48 21.70 -25.49
CA ASP A 153 -47.75 22.33 -25.88
C ASP A 153 -48.99 21.46 -26.17
N GLN A 154 -49.93 21.53 -25.22
CA GLN A 154 -51.36 21.56 -25.54
C GLN A 154 -51.74 22.99 -25.93
N ALA A 155 -51.92 23.25 -27.23
CA ALA A 155 -52.70 24.38 -27.71
C ALA A 155 -54.00 23.85 -28.34
N THR A 156 -55.08 23.92 -27.55
CA THR A 156 -56.45 23.80 -28.02
C THR A 156 -56.95 25.21 -28.35
N ALA A 157 -57.26 25.47 -29.62
CA ALA A 157 -58.30 26.40 -30.08
C ALA A 157 -58.57 26.18 -31.57
#